data_AF-A0A3P7WU98-F1
#
_entry.id   AF-A0A3P7WU98-F1
#
_cell.length_a   1.000
_cell.length_b   1.000
_cell.length_c   1.000
_cell.angle_alpha   90.00
_cell.angle_beta   90.00
_cell.angle_gamma   90.00
#
_symmetry.space_group_name_H-M   'P 1'
#
loop_
_entity.id
_entity.type
_entity.pdbx_description
1 polymer ?
#
loop_
_entity_poly.entity_id
_entity_poly.type
_entity_poly.pdbx_seq_one_letter_code
_entity_poly.pdbx_strand_id
1 'polypeptide(L)'
;MGSKYGMPIDMWSLGCILAELLTGYPLLPGEDENDQLALIIELLGMPPNKVLENAKRARTFISSKGYPRYCTASAMPDGSVVLSGARSKRGKMRGPPASRSWNTALKNMGDELFIDFMKRCLDWDPETRMTPAQALKHQWLRRRLPCPPRRDDASAETEAGIATSLMTGSTSALRAVSSTNTSSFTPQKLAHILT
;
A
#
# COMPACT_ATOMS: atom_id res chain seq x y z
N MET A 1 8.23 6.92 20.31
CA MET A 1 9.67 7.25 20.47
C MET A 1 9.98 8.70 20.88
N GLY A 2 8.99 9.60 21.03
CA GLY A 2 9.21 10.92 21.63
C GLY A 2 9.90 11.94 20.71
N SER A 3 9.58 11.92 19.42
CA SER A 3 9.93 12.96 18.44
C SER A 3 8.86 14.06 18.38
N LYS A 4 9.06 15.12 17.58
CA LYS A 4 8.04 16.15 17.37
C LYS A 4 6.79 15.53 16.73
N TYR A 5 5.63 15.77 17.35
CA TYR A 5 4.32 15.34 16.85
C TYR A 5 3.77 16.37 15.85
N GLY A 6 3.01 15.90 14.86
CA GLY A 6 2.37 16.74 13.87
C GLY A 6 1.37 15.95 13.03
N MET A 7 0.76 16.59 12.04
CA MET A 7 -0.24 16.00 11.14
C MET A 7 0.11 14.61 10.54
N PRO A 8 1.40 14.25 10.27
CA PRO A 8 1.72 12.92 9.76
C PRO A 8 1.32 11.75 10.66
N ILE A 9 1.02 11.97 11.95
CA ILE A 9 0.53 10.91 12.83
C ILE A 9 -0.85 10.39 12.40
N ASP A 10 -1.69 11.24 11.82
CA ASP A 10 -3.03 10.87 11.38
C ASP A 10 -2.96 9.90 10.20
N MET A 11 -1.96 10.06 9.32
CA MET A 11 -1.70 9.16 8.20
C MET A 11 -1.21 7.78 8.66
N TRP A 12 -0.48 7.72 9.77
CA TRP A 12 -0.12 6.45 10.40
C TRP A 12 -1.37 5.74 10.94
N SER A 13 -2.20 6.46 11.69
CA SER A 13 -3.47 5.95 12.23
C SER A 13 -4.40 5.47 11.12
N LEU A 14 -4.50 6.22 10.01
CA LEU A 14 -5.25 5.83 8.81
C LEU A 14 -4.77 4.48 8.27
N GLY A 15 -3.46 4.28 8.13
CA GLY A 15 -2.90 3.00 7.68
C GLY A 15 -3.36 1.84 8.58
N CYS A 16 -3.20 1.98 9.90
CA CYS A 16 -3.65 0.95 10.85
C CYS A 16 -5.16 0.64 10.72
N ILE A 17 -6.00 1.68 10.64
CA ILE A 17 -7.45 1.53 10.50
C ILE A 17 -7.80 0.81 9.19
N LEU A 18 -7.18 1.18 8.06
CA LEU A 18 -7.46 0.54 6.78
C LEU A 18 -7.10 -0.95 6.76
N ALA A 19 -5.98 -1.33 7.37
CA ALA A 19 -5.62 -2.74 7.52
C ALA A 19 -6.60 -3.49 8.43
N GLU A 20 -7.08 -2.87 9.50
CA GLU A 20 -8.08 -3.45 10.38
C GLU A 20 -9.43 -3.62 9.69
N LEU A 21 -9.87 -2.62 8.92
CA LEU A 21 -11.08 -2.72 8.09
C LEU A 21 -10.98 -3.83 7.04
N LEU A 22 -9.81 -4.02 6.44
CA LEU A 22 -9.60 -5.07 5.45
C LEU A 22 -9.62 -6.47 6.07
N THR A 23 -8.95 -6.64 7.21
CA THR A 23 -8.69 -7.98 7.78
C THR A 23 -9.67 -8.39 8.88
N GLY A 24 -10.37 -7.42 9.48
CA GLY A 24 -11.20 -7.56 10.69
C GLY A 24 -10.41 -7.62 12.00
N TYR A 25 -9.08 -7.41 11.98
CA TYR A 25 -8.22 -7.50 13.16
C TYR A 25 -7.21 -6.36 13.18
N PRO A 26 -6.83 -5.83 14.35
CA PRO A 26 -5.83 -4.78 14.46
C PRO A 26 -4.49 -5.23 13.86
N LEU A 27 -3.91 -4.39 13.00
CA LEU A 27 -2.63 -4.67 12.32
C LEU A 27 -1.48 -4.88 13.32
N LEU A 28 -1.46 -4.06 14.38
CA LEU A 28 -0.41 -3.97 15.39
C LEU A 28 -1.03 -4.02 16.81
N PRO A 29 -1.42 -5.21 17.30
CA PRO A 29 -2.07 -5.39 18.61
C PRO A 29 -1.06 -5.47 19.76
N GLY A 30 -0.38 -4.36 20.06
CA GLY A 30 0.61 -4.29 21.14
C GLY A 30 -0.02 -4.29 22.53
N GLU A 31 0.67 -4.93 23.48
CA GLU A 31 0.25 -5.02 24.89
C GLU A 31 0.71 -3.81 25.73
N ASP A 32 1.83 -3.23 25.36
CA ASP A 32 2.40 -2.01 25.96
C ASP A 32 3.29 -1.30 24.92
N GLU A 33 3.93 -0.18 25.30
CA GLU A 33 4.75 0.60 24.36
C GLU A 33 5.93 -0.20 23.76
N ASN A 34 6.56 -1.09 24.52
CA ASN A 34 7.67 -1.90 24.02
C ASN A 34 7.17 -2.95 23.03
N ASP A 35 6.07 -3.63 23.38
CA ASP A 35 5.46 -4.64 22.51
C ASP A 35 4.89 -4.01 21.23
N GLN A 36 4.29 -2.82 21.34
CA GLN A 36 3.81 -2.05 20.19
C GLN A 36 4.96 -1.74 19.23
N LEU A 37 6.11 -1.28 19.75
CA LEU A 37 7.26 -0.99 18.90
C LEU A 37 7.90 -2.27 18.33
N ALA A 38 7.91 -3.37 19.07
CA ALA A 38 8.37 -4.66 18.57
C ALA A 38 7.55 -5.12 17.36
N LEU A 39 6.22 -5.02 17.41
CA LEU A 39 5.33 -5.33 16.28
C LEU A 39 5.59 -4.44 15.06
N ILE A 40 5.85 -3.14 15.29
CA ILE A 40 6.16 -2.22 14.19
C ILE A 40 7.50 -2.60 13.54
N ILE A 41 8.54 -2.88 14.34
CA ILE A 41 9.86 -3.28 13.84
C ILE A 41 9.81 -4.63 13.13
N GLU A 42 9.03 -5.58 13.64
CA GLU A 42 8.81 -6.89 13.04
C GLU A 42 8.20 -6.77 11.62
N LEU A 43 7.29 -5.81 11.42
CA LEU A 43 6.60 -5.57 10.13
C LEU A 43 7.40 -4.67 9.17
N LEU A 44 7.94 -3.56 9.67
CA LEU A 44 8.53 -2.49 8.85
C LEU A 44 10.06 -2.54 8.81
N GLY A 45 10.70 -3.33 9.66
CA GLY A 45 12.13 -3.28 9.88
C GLY A 45 12.55 -2.16 10.83
N MET A 46 13.86 -1.95 10.93
CA MET A 46 14.43 -0.95 11.83
C MET A 46 14.12 0.48 11.35
N PRO A 47 13.78 1.41 12.26
CA PRO A 47 13.70 2.82 11.91
C PRO A 47 15.05 3.35 11.42
N PRO A 48 15.08 4.26 10.44
CA PRO A 48 16.31 4.91 9.98
C PRO A 48 17.04 5.68 11.09
N ASN A 49 18.37 5.80 11.00
CA ASN A 49 19.19 6.51 12.00
C ASN A 49 18.72 7.95 12.25
N LYS A 50 18.36 8.69 11.20
CA LYS A 50 17.79 10.05 11.31
C LYS A 50 16.56 10.09 12.22
N VAL A 51 15.71 9.07 12.18
CA VAL A 51 14.51 8.97 13.04
C VAL A 51 14.91 8.65 14.49
N LEU A 52 15.91 7.80 14.68
CA LEU A 52 16.43 7.43 16.00
C LEU A 52 17.14 8.60 16.71
N GLU A 53 17.92 9.40 15.98
CA GLU A 53 18.63 10.58 16.49
C GLU A 53 17.66 11.65 17.01
N ASN A 54 16.53 11.83 16.30
CA ASN A 54 15.49 12.79 16.67
C ASN A 54 14.55 12.29 17.78
N ALA A 55 14.67 11.02 18.18
CA ALA A 55 13.79 10.38 19.15
C ALA A 55 14.39 10.40 20.56
N LYS A 56 13.83 11.25 21.43
CA LYS A 56 14.30 11.42 22.83
C LYS A 56 14.34 10.10 23.63
N ARG A 57 13.46 9.15 23.30
CA ARG A 57 13.33 7.86 24.00
C ARG A 57 13.88 6.68 23.21
N ALA A 58 14.62 6.91 22.11
CA ALA A 58 15.16 5.82 21.27
C ALA A 58 15.99 4.82 22.09
N ARG A 59 16.81 5.30 23.02
CA ARG A 59 17.70 4.48 23.87
C ARG A 59 16.95 3.51 24.81
N THR A 60 15.67 3.77 25.08
CA THR A 60 14.79 2.87 25.86
C THR A 60 14.47 1.59 25.08
N PHE A 61 14.42 1.67 23.76
CA PHE A 61 13.97 0.58 22.89
C PHE A 61 15.08 -0.01 22.03
N ILE A 62 16.08 0.79 21.67
CA ILE A 62 17.19 0.41 20.82
C ILE A 62 18.49 0.47 21.65
N SER A 63 19.32 -0.55 21.50
CA SER A 63 20.64 -0.63 22.13
C SER A 63 21.62 0.35 21.49
N SER A 64 22.75 0.61 22.15
CA SER A 64 23.84 1.43 21.59
C SER A 64 24.44 0.85 20.32
N LYS A 65 24.31 -0.46 20.10
CA LYS A 65 24.77 -1.16 18.88
C LYS A 65 23.76 -1.08 17.73
N GLY A 66 22.64 -0.39 17.91
CA GLY A 66 21.58 -0.27 16.90
C GLY A 66 20.57 -1.43 16.89
N TYR A 67 20.73 -2.44 17.75
CA TYR A 67 19.79 -3.57 17.82
C TYR A 67 18.58 -3.25 18.69
N PRO A 68 17.37 -3.71 18.31
CA PRO A 68 16.18 -3.54 19.12
C PRO A 68 16.29 -4.39 20.39
N ARG A 69 15.97 -3.80 21.54
CA ARG A 69 16.13 -4.42 22.87
C ARG A 69 15.17 -5.57 23.15
N TYR A 70 14.10 -5.71 22.36
CA TYR A 70 13.23 -6.88 22.44
C TYR A 70 13.88 -8.12 21.80
N CYS A 71 14.91 -7.95 20.95
CA CYS A 71 15.63 -9.06 20.35
C CYS A 71 16.85 -9.48 21.18
N THR A 72 17.22 -10.75 21.04
CA THR A 72 18.52 -11.27 21.49
C THR A 72 19.48 -11.28 20.32
N ALA A 73 20.67 -10.70 20.49
CA ALA A 73 21.73 -10.69 19.49
C ALA A 73 22.75 -11.80 19.79
N SER A 74 22.95 -12.71 18.85
CA SER A 74 23.93 -13.80 18.93
C SER A 74 25.02 -13.58 17.90
N ALA A 75 26.27 -13.48 18.37
CA ALA A 75 27.43 -13.43 17.49
C ALA A 75 27.75 -14.84 16.99
N MET A 76 27.96 -14.95 15.69
CA MET A 76 28.32 -16.19 15.01
C MET A 76 29.85 -16.28 14.83
N PRO A 77 30.41 -17.49 14.64
CA PRO A 77 31.86 -17.68 14.45
C PRO A 77 32.44 -16.95 13.24
N ASP A 78 31.62 -16.64 12.23
CA ASP A 78 31.99 -15.88 11.03
C ASP A 78 32.00 -14.36 11.25
N GLY A 79 31.70 -13.90 12.47
CA GLY A 79 31.61 -12.48 12.82
C GLY A 79 30.25 -11.83 12.51
N SER A 80 29.30 -12.57 11.92
CA SER A 80 27.94 -12.08 11.71
C SER A 80 27.15 -12.04 13.02
N VAL A 81 26.10 -11.21 13.05
CA VAL A 81 25.18 -11.12 14.19
C VAL A 81 23.80 -11.53 13.74
N VAL A 82 23.23 -12.54 14.39
CA VAL A 82 21.84 -12.96 14.16
C VAL A 82 20.96 -12.42 15.28
N LEU A 83 19.85 -11.81 14.88
CA LEU A 83 18.82 -11.35 15.81
C LEU A 83 17.71 -12.40 15.93
N SER A 84 17.45 -12.81 17.16
CA SER A 84 16.31 -13.65 17.51
C SER A 84 15.23 -12.81 18.18
N GLY A 85 13.99 -13.05 17.78
CA GLY A 85 12.81 -12.45 18.37
C GLY A 85 12.61 -12.83 19.85
N ALA A 86 11.56 -12.29 20.47
CA ALA A 86 11.20 -12.62 21.85
C ALA A 86 9.68 -12.74 22.03
N ARG A 87 9.28 -13.24 23.19
CA ARG A 87 7.86 -13.32 23.58
C ARG A 87 7.43 -12.05 24.31
N SER A 88 6.22 -11.59 24.02
CA SER A 88 5.53 -10.56 24.80
C SER A 88 5.22 -11.04 26.22
N LYS A 89 4.73 -10.13 27.08
CA LYS A 89 4.33 -10.48 28.46
C LYS A 89 3.24 -11.55 28.50
N ARG A 90 2.34 -11.57 27.51
CA ARG A 90 1.32 -12.61 27.36
C ARG A 90 1.78 -13.83 26.56
N GLY A 91 3.08 -13.96 26.29
CA GLY A 91 3.68 -15.13 25.66
C GLY A 91 3.61 -15.17 24.13
N LYS A 92 3.11 -14.11 23.46
CA LYS A 92 3.01 -14.07 22.00
C LYS A 92 4.39 -13.80 21.38
N MET A 93 4.77 -14.55 20.34
CA MET A 93 6.06 -14.36 19.68
C MET A 93 6.10 -13.05 18.87
N ARG A 94 7.25 -12.39 18.86
CA ARG A 94 7.62 -11.27 17.98
C ARG A 94 8.89 -11.66 17.25
N GLY A 95 8.86 -11.74 15.92
CA GLY A 95 10.03 -12.05 15.11
C GLY A 95 11.07 -10.92 15.08
N PRO A 96 12.26 -11.17 14.50
CA PRO A 96 13.27 -10.13 14.28
C PRO A 96 12.79 -9.04 13.30
N PRO A 97 13.54 -7.93 13.14
CA PRO A 97 13.15 -6.84 12.24
C PRO A 97 12.81 -7.31 10.82
N ALA A 98 11.72 -6.79 10.26
CA ALA A 98 11.21 -7.09 8.92
C ALA A 98 10.94 -8.59 8.64
N SER A 99 10.80 -9.42 9.67
CA SER A 99 10.51 -10.85 9.50
C SER A 99 9.04 -11.15 9.16
N ARG A 100 8.11 -10.25 9.48
CA ARG A 100 6.69 -10.42 9.13
C ARG A 100 6.40 -9.78 7.78
N SER A 101 6.04 -10.61 6.80
CA SER A 101 5.66 -10.14 5.47
C SER A 101 4.31 -9.39 5.47
N TRP A 102 4.14 -8.44 4.55
CA TRP A 102 2.88 -7.73 4.35
C TRP A 102 1.72 -8.65 3.98
N ASN A 103 1.98 -9.68 3.17
CA ASN A 103 0.99 -10.69 2.80
C ASN A 103 0.46 -11.40 4.04
N THR A 104 1.34 -11.85 4.93
CA THR A 104 0.95 -12.45 6.22
C THR A 104 0.23 -11.43 7.12
N ALA A 105 0.71 -10.19 7.17
CA ALA A 105 0.11 -9.15 8.01
C ALA A 105 -1.32 -8.79 7.58
N LEU A 106 -1.58 -8.83 6.28
CA LEU A 106 -2.86 -8.52 5.66
C LEU A 106 -3.66 -9.77 5.28
N LYS A 107 -3.30 -10.95 5.80
CA LYS A 107 -3.97 -12.23 5.54
C LYS A 107 -4.19 -12.55 4.06
N ASN A 108 -3.25 -12.15 3.19
CA ASN A 108 -3.32 -12.26 1.74
C ASN A 108 -4.52 -11.53 1.09
N MET A 109 -5.15 -10.59 1.79
CA MET A 109 -6.30 -9.81 1.29
C MET A 109 -5.89 -8.51 0.59
N GLY A 110 -4.64 -8.06 0.77
CA GLY A 110 -4.13 -6.82 0.19
C GLY A 110 -3.55 -7.03 -1.20
N ASP A 111 -4.01 -6.25 -2.18
CA ASP A 111 -3.36 -6.15 -3.49
C ASP A 111 -2.06 -5.32 -3.43
N GLU A 112 -1.23 -5.38 -4.48
CA GLU A 112 0.06 -4.69 -4.50
C GLU A 112 -0.06 -3.17 -4.31
N LEU A 113 -1.12 -2.56 -4.85
CA LEU A 113 -1.35 -1.12 -4.74
C LEU A 113 -1.79 -0.72 -3.33
N PHE A 114 -2.56 -1.56 -2.65
CA PHE A 114 -2.92 -1.38 -1.26
C PHE A 114 -1.68 -1.53 -0.37
N ILE A 115 -0.85 -2.55 -0.61
CA ILE A 115 0.40 -2.73 0.13
C ILE A 115 1.33 -1.52 -0.06
N ASP A 116 1.42 -0.99 -1.28
CA ASP A 116 2.17 0.24 -1.56
C ASP A 116 1.60 1.44 -0.78
N PHE A 117 0.28 1.64 -0.83
CA PHE A 117 -0.40 2.69 -0.06
C PHE A 117 -0.10 2.57 1.44
N MET A 118 -0.20 1.36 1.98
CA MET A 118 0.05 1.04 3.39
C MET A 118 1.50 1.34 3.79
N LYS A 119 2.48 0.94 2.97
CA LYS A 119 3.91 1.25 3.21
C LYS A 119 4.16 2.75 3.27
N ARG A 120 3.48 3.55 2.44
CA ARG A 120 3.65 5.01 2.40
C ARG A 120 2.92 5.72 3.57
N CYS A 121 1.81 5.15 4.07
CA CYS A 121 1.16 5.61 5.30
C CYS A 121 1.98 5.29 6.55
N LEU A 122 2.62 4.12 6.57
CA LEU A 122 3.37 3.59 7.72
C LEU A 122 4.88 3.84 7.59
N ASP A 123 5.30 4.87 6.85
CA ASP A 123 6.70 5.27 6.78
C ASP A 123 7.19 5.74 8.17
N TRP A 124 8.39 5.32 8.57
CA TRP A 124 9.00 5.70 9.84
C TRP A 124 9.26 7.21 9.93
N ASP A 125 9.75 7.82 8.84
CA ASP A 125 10.05 9.25 8.83
C ASP A 125 8.77 10.05 8.55
N PRO A 126 8.29 10.87 9.51
CA PRO A 126 7.08 11.66 9.31
C PRO A 126 7.21 12.71 8.20
N GLU A 127 8.43 13.09 7.81
CA GLU A 127 8.67 14.06 6.72
C GLU A 127 8.46 13.44 5.34
N THR A 128 8.76 12.14 5.18
CA THR A 128 8.58 11.41 3.92
C THR A 128 7.26 10.65 3.85
N ARG A 129 6.59 10.47 5.00
CA ARG A 129 5.28 9.84 5.09
C ARG A 129 4.26 10.54 4.21
N MET A 130 3.47 9.73 3.50
CA MET A 130 2.45 10.22 2.58
C MET A 130 1.48 11.17 3.28
N THR A 131 1.21 12.31 2.65
CA THR A 131 0.22 13.29 3.09
C THR A 131 -1.19 12.94 2.59
N PRO A 132 -2.27 13.48 3.19
CA PRO A 132 -3.64 13.25 2.70
C PRO A 132 -3.84 13.64 1.23
N ALA A 133 -3.27 14.76 0.79
CA ALA A 133 -3.36 15.21 -0.61
C ALA A 133 -2.66 14.26 -1.58
N GLN A 134 -1.54 13.64 -1.17
CA GLN A 134 -0.87 12.60 -1.95
C GLN A 134 -1.66 11.29 -1.94
N ALA A 135 -2.26 10.93 -0.81
CA ALA A 135 -3.09 9.74 -0.67
C ALA A 135 -4.28 9.74 -1.64
N LEU A 136 -5.01 10.86 -1.74
CA LEU A 136 -6.12 11.01 -2.69
C LEU A 136 -5.69 10.83 -4.17
N LYS A 137 -4.42 11.12 -4.48
CA LYS A 137 -3.85 10.95 -5.83
C LYS A 137 -3.26 9.55 -6.05
N HIS A 138 -3.20 8.71 -5.01
CA HIS A 138 -2.62 7.38 -5.08
C HIS A 138 -3.42 6.46 -6.00
N GLN A 139 -2.73 5.59 -6.73
CA GLN A 139 -3.39 4.69 -7.71
C GLN A 139 -4.45 3.79 -7.07
N TRP A 140 -4.20 3.31 -5.85
CA TRP A 140 -5.17 2.52 -5.09
C TRP A 140 -6.51 3.24 -4.86
N LEU A 141 -6.49 4.50 -4.42
CA LEU A 141 -7.72 5.29 -4.22
C LEU A 141 -8.32 5.80 -5.52
N ARG A 142 -7.49 6.25 -6.48
CA ARG A 142 -7.98 6.74 -7.78
C ARG A 142 -8.76 5.71 -8.57
N ARG A 143 -8.47 4.41 -8.41
CA ARG A 143 -9.22 3.32 -9.05
C ARG A 143 -10.54 3.01 -8.36
N ARG A 144 -10.71 3.39 -7.09
CA ARG A 144 -11.85 2.97 -6.24
C ARG A 144 -12.80 4.11 -5.87
N LEU A 145 -12.38 5.36 -6.01
CA LEU A 145 -13.24 6.52 -5.79
C LEU A 145 -14.00 6.88 -7.07
N PRO A 146 -15.33 7.09 -7.02
CA PRO A 146 -16.07 7.69 -8.12
C PRO A 146 -15.44 9.03 -8.50
N CYS A 147 -15.32 9.29 -9.81
CA CYS A 147 -14.87 10.60 -10.26
C CYS A 147 -15.89 11.64 -9.76
N PRO A 148 -15.47 12.71 -9.06
CA PRO A 148 -16.39 13.80 -8.76
C PRO A 148 -16.93 14.33 -10.10
N PRO A 149 -18.24 14.63 -10.20
CA PRO A 149 -18.79 15.19 -11.44
C PRO A 149 -17.97 16.42 -11.80
N ARG A 150 -17.51 16.48 -13.05
CA ARG A 150 -16.89 17.70 -13.59
C ARG A 150 -17.91 18.82 -13.36
N ARG A 151 -17.48 19.89 -12.69
CA ARG A 151 -18.19 21.16 -12.82
C ARG A 151 -18.01 21.55 -14.28
N ASP A 152 -19.03 21.31 -15.09
CA ASP A 152 -19.10 21.94 -16.39
C ASP A 152 -19.15 23.44 -16.12
N ASP A 153 -18.11 24.15 -16.56
CA ASP A 153 -18.03 25.59 -16.44
C ASP A 153 -19.23 26.20 -17.20
N ALA A 154 -20.23 26.63 -16.44
CA ALA A 154 -21.29 27.47 -16.92
C ALA A 154 -20.72 28.87 -17.18
N SER A 155 -20.17 29.06 -18.38
CA SER A 155 -20.05 30.37 -19.02
C SER A 155 -20.22 30.16 -20.53
N ALA A 156 -21.45 29.86 -20.92
CA ALA A 156 -21.92 30.08 -22.28
C ALA A 156 -22.09 31.59 -22.47
N GLU A 157 -21.07 32.25 -23.02
CA GLU A 157 -21.25 33.55 -23.65
C GLU A 157 -22.04 33.33 -24.95
N THR A 158 -23.27 33.81 -24.97
CA THR A 158 -24.11 33.90 -26.15
C THR A 158 -24.01 35.33 -26.67
N GLU A 159 -23.56 35.52 -27.90
CA GLU A 159 -24.26 36.39 -28.86
C GLU A 159 -23.80 36.17 -30.31
N ALA A 160 -24.74 36.44 -31.22
CA ALA A 160 -24.90 35.80 -32.52
C ALA A 160 -24.61 36.73 -33.71
N GLY A 161 -24.47 36.13 -34.90
CA GLY A 161 -24.57 36.78 -36.21
C GLY A 161 -23.41 36.41 -37.14
N ILE A 162 -23.55 36.06 -38.42
CA ILE A 162 -24.64 36.12 -39.41
C ILE A 162 -24.37 34.98 -40.41
N ALA A 163 -25.43 34.31 -40.89
CA ALA A 163 -25.36 33.24 -41.87
C ALA A 163 -25.34 33.75 -43.32
N THR A 164 -24.42 33.26 -44.14
CA THR A 164 -24.40 33.19 -45.62
C THR A 164 -23.15 32.35 -45.98
N SER A 165 -23.07 31.41 -46.92
CA SER A 165 -23.87 31.04 -48.08
C SER A 165 -23.34 29.71 -48.67
N LEU A 166 -24.24 28.95 -49.29
CA LEU A 166 -24.09 28.12 -50.50
C LEU A 166 -23.32 26.77 -50.53
N MET A 167 -24.03 25.82 -51.14
CA MET A 167 -23.71 24.43 -51.49
C MET A 167 -22.96 24.30 -52.82
N THR A 168 -22.01 23.37 -52.90
CA THR A 168 -21.54 22.59 -54.09
C THR A 168 -20.55 21.54 -53.56
N GLY A 169 -20.47 20.26 -53.91
CA GLY A 169 -21.12 19.35 -54.85
C GLY A 169 -20.44 17.96 -54.70
N SER A 170 -21.20 16.88 -54.94
CA SER A 170 -20.89 15.66 -55.74
C SER A 170 -19.47 15.05 -55.71
N THR A 171 -19.18 13.74 -55.67
CA THR A 171 -19.89 12.48 -56.01
C THR A 171 -18.92 11.30 -55.80
N SER A 172 -19.45 10.09 -55.55
CA SER A 172 -18.90 8.76 -55.94
C SER A 172 -17.66 8.20 -55.18
N ALA A 173 -17.48 6.91 -54.92
CA ALA A 173 -18.26 5.69 -55.09
C ALA A 173 -17.64 4.54 -54.26
N LEU A 174 -18.51 3.74 -53.65
CA LEU A 174 -18.53 2.27 -53.53
C LEU A 174 -17.23 1.46 -53.76
N ARG A 175 -16.87 0.62 -52.78
CA ARG A 175 -16.49 -0.77 -53.04
C ARG A 175 -16.76 -1.67 -51.82
N ALA A 176 -17.67 -2.62 -52.03
CA ALA A 176 -17.90 -3.77 -51.18
C ALA A 176 -17.05 -4.95 -51.67
N VAL A 177 -16.51 -5.75 -50.75
CA VAL A 177 -16.34 -7.20 -50.94
C VAL A 177 -16.50 -7.86 -49.56
N SER A 178 -17.52 -8.72 -49.45
CA SER A 178 -17.67 -9.70 -48.39
C SER A 178 -17.39 -11.09 -48.94
N SER A 179 -17.21 -12.03 -48.00
CA SER A 179 -17.31 -13.51 -48.13
C SER A 179 -16.01 -14.16 -48.63
N THR A 180 -15.51 -15.27 -48.10
CA THR A 180 -16.02 -16.45 -47.38
C THR A 180 -14.80 -17.05 -46.61
N ASN A 181 -14.80 -18.08 -45.76
CA ASN A 181 -15.77 -19.08 -45.33
C ASN A 181 -15.21 -19.77 -44.06
N THR A 182 -16.11 -20.12 -43.14
CA THR A 182 -16.22 -21.41 -42.44
C THR A 182 -14.98 -22.26 -42.12
N SER A 183 -14.83 -22.64 -40.85
CA SER A 183 -15.21 -23.99 -40.41
C SER A 183 -15.13 -24.15 -38.88
N SER A 184 -16.29 -24.48 -38.30
CA SER A 184 -16.51 -25.08 -36.97
C SER A 184 -15.81 -26.43 -36.81
N PHE A 185 -15.50 -26.87 -35.58
CA PHE A 185 -16.01 -28.13 -34.99
C PHE A 185 -15.59 -28.32 -33.51
N THR A 186 -16.64 -28.38 -32.66
CA THR A 186 -16.92 -29.11 -31.39
C THR A 186 -15.90 -29.36 -30.24
N PRO A 187 -16.39 -29.35 -28.98
CA PRO A 187 -15.69 -29.81 -27.77
C PRO A 187 -16.13 -31.21 -27.26
N GLN A 188 -15.42 -31.69 -26.21
CA GLN A 188 -15.64 -32.90 -25.35
C GLN A 188 -14.92 -34.18 -25.84
N LYS A 189 -14.38 -35.09 -25.02
CA LYS A 189 -14.70 -35.55 -23.65
C LYS A 189 -13.58 -36.49 -23.11
N LEU A 190 -13.43 -36.57 -21.78
CA LEU A 190 -13.11 -37.75 -20.92
C LEU A 190 -12.06 -38.81 -21.33
N ALA A 191 -11.09 -39.11 -20.44
CA ALA A 191 -10.68 -40.49 -20.08
C ALA A 191 -9.68 -40.59 -18.89
N HIS A 192 -10.06 -41.41 -17.88
CA HIS A 192 -9.29 -42.40 -17.10
C HIS A 192 -8.05 -41.97 -16.28
N ILE A 193 -7.96 -42.11 -14.95
CA ILE A 193 -8.03 -43.28 -14.03
C ILE A 193 -6.96 -44.36 -14.29
N LEU A 194 -6.33 -44.79 -13.18
CA LEU A 194 -5.39 -45.89 -12.90
C LEU A 194 -3.91 -45.41 -12.80
N THR A 195 -3.17 -45.68 -11.74
CA THR A 195 -3.17 -46.84 -10.81
C THR A 195 -2.66 -46.41 -9.43
#